data_AF-A0A6G1SG81-F1
#
_entry.id   AF-A0A6G1SG81-F1
#
_cell.length_a   1.000
_cell.length_b   1.000
_cell.length_c   1.000
_cell.angle_alpha   90.00
_cell.angle_beta   90.00
_cell.angle_gamma   90.00
#
_symmetry.space_group_name_H-M   'P 1'
#
loop_
_entity.id
_entity.type
_entity.pdbx_description
1 polymer ?
#
loop_
_entity_poly.entity_id
_entity_poly.type
_entity_poly.pdbx_seq_one_letter_code
_entity_poly.pdbx_strand_id
1 'polypeptide(L)'
;DRLKGEIIVAPNQAHKIDYDKRKQYTLLVQAQDSHEQPLVGLTMVQLNVLDVNDHAPAFNKAAYLAQVNENSPPGTCFLRIEADSRDSNDGISYSLSWANQPAGSSSSAAGQQHHHNQQQDKHKRGEQGSNSINQLFDIHPVKGLICTKALLDREQRASYELLVTANDGKFES
;
A
#
# COMPACT_ATOMS: atom_id res chain seq x y z
N ASP A 1 21.96 -14.03 -27.68
CA ASP A 1 22.80 -15.05 -28.32
C ASP A 1 22.76 -14.85 -29.84
N ARG A 2 23.91 -14.68 -30.49
CA ARG A 2 23.97 -14.45 -31.95
C ARG A 2 23.66 -15.71 -32.77
N LEU A 3 23.77 -16.89 -32.19
CA LEU A 3 23.48 -18.18 -32.85
C LEU A 3 22.02 -18.57 -32.68
N LYS A 4 21.42 -18.27 -31.52
CA LYS A 4 20.02 -18.62 -31.22
C LYS A 4 19.02 -17.47 -31.42
N GLY A 5 19.49 -16.24 -31.59
CA GLY A 5 18.64 -15.05 -31.67
C GLY A 5 18.04 -14.59 -30.34
N GLU A 6 18.43 -15.20 -29.21
CA GLU A 6 17.90 -14.84 -27.88
C GLU A 6 18.30 -13.43 -27.47
N ILE A 7 17.34 -12.63 -27.00
CA ILE A 7 17.58 -11.33 -26.38
C ILE A 7 17.51 -11.54 -24.87
N ILE A 8 18.60 -11.25 -24.17
CA ILE A 8 18.71 -11.45 -22.72
C ILE A 8 19.09 -10.15 -22.04
N VAL A 9 18.52 -9.92 -20.85
CA VAL A 9 19.04 -8.92 -19.92
C VAL A 9 20.25 -9.53 -19.23
N ALA A 10 21.39 -8.84 -19.27
CA ALA A 10 22.60 -9.35 -18.61
C ALA A 10 22.34 -9.49 -17.09
N PRO A 11 22.75 -10.60 -16.44
CA PRO A 11 22.42 -10.85 -15.03
C PRO A 11 22.85 -9.73 -14.08
N ASN A 12 23.98 -9.08 -14.35
CA ASN A 12 24.50 -7.96 -13.57
C ASN A 12 23.92 -6.59 -13.98
N GLN A 13 22.90 -6.55 -14.86
CA GLN A 13 22.25 -5.32 -15.32
C GLN A 13 20.74 -5.32 -15.14
N ALA A 14 20.16 -6.35 -14.51
CA ALA A 14 18.72 -6.40 -14.23
C ALA A 14 18.24 -5.12 -13.50
N HIS A 15 18.99 -4.65 -12.50
CA HIS A 15 18.72 -3.41 -11.75
C HIS A 15 18.71 -2.12 -12.59
N LYS A 16 19.17 -2.16 -13.84
CA LYS A 16 19.13 -1.02 -14.77
C LYS A 16 17.86 -0.97 -15.60
N ILE A 17 17.10 -2.07 -15.63
CA ILE A 17 15.78 -2.12 -16.25
C ILE A 17 14.80 -1.67 -15.19
N ASP A 18 14.49 -0.38 -15.24
CA ASP A 18 13.73 0.33 -14.21
C ASP A 18 12.64 1.13 -14.93
N TYR A 19 11.39 0.81 -14.60
CA TYR A 19 10.21 1.41 -15.22
C TYR A 19 10.21 2.94 -15.06
N ASP A 20 10.62 3.43 -13.89
CA ASP A 20 10.67 4.86 -13.57
C ASP A 20 11.73 5.61 -14.37
N LYS A 21 12.81 4.92 -14.75
CA LYS A 21 13.86 5.51 -15.59
C LYS A 21 13.53 5.44 -17.07
N ARG A 22 13.00 4.30 -17.52
CA ARG A 22 12.70 4.07 -18.94
C ARG A 22 11.65 2.97 -19.11
N LYS A 23 10.50 3.35 -19.64
CA LYS A 23 9.35 2.47 -19.88
C LYS A 23 9.46 1.58 -21.11
N GLN A 24 10.34 1.93 -22.07
CA GLN A 24 10.43 1.21 -23.34
C GLN A 24 11.83 1.22 -23.94
N TYR A 25 12.20 0.11 -24.57
CA TYR A 25 13.39 -0.03 -25.42
C TYR A 25 12.98 -0.42 -26.83
N THR A 26 13.68 0.11 -27.81
CA THR A 26 13.53 -0.26 -29.22
C THR A 26 14.87 -0.77 -29.71
N LEU A 27 14.90 -2.02 -30.17
CA LEU A 27 16.10 -2.69 -30.65
C LEU A 27 15.97 -2.91 -32.16
N LEU A 28 16.98 -2.49 -32.92
CA LEU A 28 17.13 -2.88 -34.33
C LEU A 28 17.91 -4.18 -34.38
N VAL A 29 17.28 -5.25 -34.87
CA VAL A 29 17.88 -6.57 -35.01
C VAL A 29 18.22 -6.81 -36.47
N GLN A 30 19.47 -7.23 -36.72
CA GLN A 30 19.95 -7.61 -38.03
C GLN A 30 20.21 -9.12 -38.08
N ALA A 31 19.63 -9.79 -39.07
CA ALA A 31 20.02 -11.12 -39.49
C ALA A 31 20.86 -11.00 -40.76
N GLN A 32 21.88 -11.84 -40.90
CA GLN A 32 22.80 -11.84 -42.02
C GLN A 32 23.16 -13.28 -42.36
N ASP A 33 23.14 -13.63 -43.64
CA ASP A 33 23.61 -14.95 -44.10
C ASP A 33 25.15 -15.00 -44.23
N SER A 34 25.70 -16.18 -44.49
CA SER A 34 27.15 -16.42 -44.49
C SER A 34 27.80 -16.42 -45.88
N HIS A 35 27.14 -15.87 -46.90
CA HIS A 35 27.67 -15.83 -48.27
C HIS A 35 28.77 -14.76 -48.44
N GLU A 36 29.62 -14.88 -49.47
CA GLU A 36 30.66 -13.87 -49.78
C GLU A 36 30.09 -12.46 -50.03
N GLN A 37 28.85 -12.39 -50.53
CA GLN A 37 28.05 -11.17 -50.60
C GLN A 37 26.81 -11.35 -49.73
N PRO A 38 26.86 -10.95 -48.44
CA PRO A 38 25.81 -11.29 -47.50
C PRO A 38 24.51 -10.54 -47.76
N LEU A 39 23.38 -11.24 -47.70
CA LEU A 39 22.06 -10.61 -47.62
C LEU A 39 21.71 -10.32 -46.16
N VAL A 40 21.05 -9.18 -45.94
CA VAL A 40 20.66 -8.71 -44.61
C VAL A 40 19.14 -8.53 -44.50
N GLY A 41 18.60 -8.94 -43.36
CA GLY A 41 17.23 -8.64 -42.94
C GLY A 41 17.24 -7.80 -41.67
N LEU A 42 16.43 -6.75 -41.63
CA LEU A 42 16.30 -5.85 -40.48
C LEU A 42 14.88 -5.91 -39.91
N THR A 43 14.76 -5.92 -38.59
CA THR A 43 13.48 -5.78 -37.89
C THR A 43 13.62 -5.00 -36.60
N MET A 44 12.51 -4.42 -36.13
CA MET A 44 12.45 -3.72 -34.85
C MET A 44 11.80 -4.61 -33.80
N VAL A 45 12.44 -4.72 -32.63
CA VAL A 45 11.89 -5.36 -31.44
C VAL A 45 11.60 -4.27 -30.41
N GLN A 46 10.34 -4.16 -30.01
CA GLN A 46 9.91 -3.23 -28.97
C GLN A 46 9.74 -3.99 -27.65
N LEU A 47 10.46 -3.55 -26.62
CA LEU A 47 10.40 -4.11 -25.28
C LEU A 47 9.76 -3.10 -24.36
N ASN A 48 8.61 -3.45 -23.79
CA ASN A 48 7.94 -2.66 -22.76
C ASN A 48 8.43 -3.15 -21.41
N VAL A 49 8.91 -2.24 -20.57
CA VAL A 49 9.18 -2.52 -19.16
C VAL A 49 7.83 -2.51 -18.45
N LEU A 50 7.55 -3.56 -17.69
CA LEU A 50 6.37 -3.61 -16.84
C LEU A 50 6.68 -2.90 -15.54
N ASP A 51 5.74 -2.05 -15.12
CA ASP A 51 5.74 -1.40 -13.82
C ASP A 51 5.63 -2.49 -12.73
N VAL A 52 6.49 -2.43 -11.72
CA VAL A 52 6.40 -3.25 -10.51
C VAL A 52 6.21 -2.25 -9.38
N ASN A 53 5.25 -2.51 -8.50
CA ASN A 53 5.05 -1.65 -7.34
C ASN A 53 6.22 -1.85 -6.37
N ASP A 54 7.18 -0.93 -6.43
CA ASP A 54 8.32 -0.83 -5.53
C ASP A 54 8.36 0.50 -4.75
N HIS A 55 7.35 1.37 -4.89
CA HIS A 55 7.22 2.62 -4.15
C HIS A 55 6.02 2.62 -3.20
N ALA A 56 6.32 2.36 -1.92
CA ALA A 56 5.33 2.48 -0.85
C ALA A 56 4.70 3.90 -0.81
N PRO A 57 3.39 4.01 -0.50
CA PRO A 57 2.71 5.31 -0.44
C PRO A 57 3.30 6.21 0.64
N ALA A 58 3.51 7.48 0.31
CA ALA A 58 4.05 8.47 1.22
C ALA A 58 3.00 9.54 1.54
N PHE A 59 2.78 9.81 2.83
CA PHE A 59 1.91 10.91 3.27
C PHE A 59 2.55 12.28 2.96
N ASN A 60 1.72 13.25 2.58
CA ASN A 60 2.19 14.61 2.26
C ASN A 60 2.70 15.41 3.49
N LYS A 61 2.40 14.94 4.71
CA LYS A 61 2.79 15.55 5.99
C LYS A 61 3.25 14.47 6.95
N ALA A 62 4.25 14.81 7.77
CA ALA A 62 4.74 13.93 8.84
C ALA A 62 3.71 13.72 9.96
N ALA A 63 2.82 14.69 10.18
CA ALA A 63 1.73 14.60 11.14
C ALA A 63 0.54 15.47 10.69
N TYR A 64 -0.66 15.05 11.06
CA TYR A 64 -1.91 15.77 10.81
C TYR A 64 -2.55 16.14 12.14
N LEU A 65 -2.92 17.41 12.29
CA LEU A 65 -3.62 17.93 13.45
C LEU A 65 -4.98 18.46 12.99
N ALA A 66 -6.02 18.13 13.74
CA ALA A 66 -7.38 18.61 13.49
C ALA A 66 -8.13 18.81 14.80
N GLN A 67 -9.18 19.61 14.74
CA GLN A 67 -10.09 19.86 15.84
C GLN A 67 -11.52 19.57 15.38
N VAL A 68 -12.30 18.95 16.25
CA VAL A 68 -13.71 18.63 16.02
C VAL A 68 -14.50 19.02 17.27
N ASN A 69 -15.67 19.62 17.07
CA ASN A 69 -16.53 19.99 18.19
C ASN A 69 -17.16 18.72 18.79
N GLU A 70 -17.21 18.61 20.11
CA GLU A 70 -17.81 17.46 20.78
C GLU A 70 -19.30 17.27 20.43
N ASN A 71 -20.00 18.38 20.19
CA ASN A 71 -21.41 18.40 19.80
C ASN A 71 -21.63 18.12 18.30
N SER A 72 -20.57 17.77 17.56
CA SER A 72 -20.70 17.46 16.14
C SER A 72 -21.54 16.19 15.96
N PRO A 73 -22.55 16.20 15.08
CA PRO A 73 -23.32 15.00 14.78
C PRO A 73 -22.41 13.87 14.26
N PRO A 74 -22.78 12.60 14.49
CA PRO A 74 -22.19 11.47 13.77
C PRO A 74 -22.24 11.70 12.25
N GLY A 75 -21.16 11.35 11.55
CA GLY A 75 -20.94 11.59 10.12
C GLY A 75 -20.21 12.89 9.81
N THR A 76 -19.81 13.67 10.82
CA THR A 76 -19.06 14.92 10.59
C THR A 76 -17.63 14.60 10.19
N CYS A 77 -17.27 14.91 8.94
CA CYS A 77 -15.92 14.75 8.43
C CYS A 77 -15.09 16.01 8.72
N PHE A 78 -13.94 15.83 9.37
CA PHE A 78 -13.15 16.94 9.92
C PHE A 78 -11.69 16.97 9.44
N LEU A 79 -11.22 15.90 8.81
CA LEU A 79 -9.85 15.81 8.32
C LEU A 79 -9.78 14.98 7.04
N ARG A 80 -9.00 15.44 6.07
CA ARG A 80 -8.58 14.66 4.90
C ARG A 80 -7.09 14.36 5.00
N ILE A 81 -6.76 13.08 4.94
CA ILE A 81 -5.39 12.58 4.83
C ILE A 81 -5.13 12.24 3.37
N GLU A 82 -3.91 12.49 2.90
CA GLU A 82 -3.51 12.20 1.53
C GLU A 82 -2.10 11.61 1.52
N ALA A 83 -2.01 10.42 0.93
CA ALA A 83 -0.78 9.76 0.54
C ALA A 83 -0.71 9.70 -0.99
N ASP A 84 0.50 9.68 -1.51
CA ASP A 84 0.80 9.58 -2.94
C ASP A 84 1.80 8.44 -3.16
N SER A 85 1.66 7.70 -4.26
CA SER A 85 2.64 6.71 -4.72
C SER A 85 3.17 7.17 -6.07
N ARG A 86 4.45 6.93 -6.31
CA ARG A 86 5.07 7.23 -7.61
C ARG A 86 4.65 6.22 -8.68
N ASP A 87 4.06 5.10 -8.27
CA ASP A 87 3.66 4.01 -9.14
C ASP A 87 2.37 4.38 -9.87
N SER A 88 2.47 4.38 -11.19
CA SER A 88 1.55 5.10 -12.08
C SER A 88 0.13 4.54 -12.16
N ASN A 89 -0.18 3.45 -11.45
CA ASN A 89 -1.43 2.69 -11.58
C ASN A 89 -2.03 2.19 -10.26
N ASP A 90 -1.54 2.69 -9.11
CA ASP A 90 -1.90 2.10 -7.83
C ASP A 90 -3.00 2.88 -7.09
N GLY A 91 -4.05 2.15 -6.73
CA GLY A 91 -5.17 2.67 -5.96
C GLY A 91 -4.82 2.68 -4.48
N ILE A 92 -4.53 3.84 -3.91
CA ILE A 92 -4.26 3.96 -2.48
C ILE A 92 -5.55 3.75 -1.67
N SER A 93 -5.46 2.83 -0.72
CA SER A 93 -6.47 2.51 0.28
C SER A 93 -6.03 2.98 1.66
N TYR A 94 -6.94 3.55 2.43
CA TYR A 94 -6.70 4.07 3.78
C TYR A 94 -7.43 3.25 4.84
N SER A 95 -6.79 3.05 5.99
CA SER A 95 -7.38 2.38 7.15
C SER A 95 -6.97 3.05 8.47
N LEU A 96 -7.83 2.94 9.49
CA LEU A 96 -7.57 3.42 10.85
C LEU A 96 -7.16 2.26 11.75
N SER A 97 -6.18 2.51 12.60
CA SER A 97 -5.77 1.61 13.67
C SER A 97 -5.45 2.39 14.95
N TRP A 98 -5.34 1.67 16.07
CA TRP A 98 -5.03 2.25 17.37
C TRP A 98 -3.51 2.30 17.58
N ALA A 99 -3.01 3.40 18.15
CA ALA A 99 -1.59 3.68 18.29
C ALA A 99 -0.83 2.85 19.35
N ASN A 100 -1.27 1.63 19.69
CA ASN A 100 -0.58 0.77 20.66
C ASN A 100 -0.52 -0.69 20.18
N GLN A 101 0.05 -0.89 19.00
CA GLN A 101 0.59 -2.19 18.61
C GLN A 101 2.06 -1.98 18.22
N PRO A 102 3.02 -2.64 18.88
CA PRO A 102 4.36 -2.72 18.31
C PRO A 102 4.25 -3.40 16.94
N ALA A 103 4.86 -2.79 15.92
CA ALA A 103 4.89 -3.30 14.55
C ALA A 103 5.51 -4.71 14.54
N GLY A 104 4.67 -5.75 14.52
CA GLY A 104 5.14 -7.13 14.53
C GLY A 104 4.10 -8.13 15.03
N SER A 105 3.02 -8.34 14.29
CA SER A 105 2.24 -9.59 14.35
C SER A 105 1.26 -9.69 13.18
N SER A 106 1.77 -9.65 11.96
CA SER A 106 1.13 -10.34 10.84
C SER A 106 1.60 -11.79 10.87
N SER A 107 0.88 -12.67 11.57
CA SER A 107 1.01 -14.11 11.37
C SER A 107 -0.29 -14.68 10.85
N SER A 108 -0.23 -15.09 9.60
CA SER A 108 -1.08 -16.09 8.97
C SER A 108 -1.30 -17.30 9.89
N ALA A 109 -2.55 -17.73 10.04
CA ALA A 109 -2.86 -19.11 10.39
C ALA A 109 -4.28 -19.46 9.96
N ALA A 110 -4.36 -20.29 8.92
CA ALA A 110 -5.50 -21.14 8.66
C ALA A 110 -5.64 -22.19 9.78
N GLY A 111 -6.87 -22.57 10.11
CA GLY A 111 -7.17 -23.89 10.68
C GLY A 111 -7.86 -23.94 12.06
N GLN A 112 -9.13 -24.35 11.99
CA GLN A 112 -9.81 -25.31 12.87
C GLN A 112 -10.43 -24.87 14.20
N GLN A 113 -11.73 -25.17 14.29
CA GLN A 113 -12.66 -25.11 15.41
C GLN A 113 -12.35 -26.19 16.45
N HIS A 114 -12.57 -25.93 17.75
CA HIS A 114 -13.08 -26.92 18.72
C HIS A 114 -13.78 -26.26 19.93
N HIS A 115 -14.73 -26.99 20.50
CA HIS A 115 -15.82 -26.59 21.41
C HIS A 115 -15.49 -26.36 22.91
N HIS A 116 -16.36 -25.56 23.54
CA HIS A 116 -16.96 -25.63 24.90
C HIS A 116 -16.41 -24.86 26.12
N ASN A 117 -17.39 -24.47 26.94
CA ASN A 117 -17.55 -23.37 27.91
C ASN A 117 -16.92 -23.61 29.30
N GLN A 118 -16.43 -22.56 29.98
CA GLN A 118 -16.54 -22.40 31.44
C GLN A 118 -16.20 -20.97 31.92
N GLN A 119 -17.14 -20.39 32.65
CA GLN A 119 -17.10 -19.11 33.37
C GLN A 119 -16.14 -19.18 34.57
N GLN A 120 -15.35 -18.13 34.79
CA GLN A 120 -14.88 -17.75 36.13
C GLN A 120 -14.43 -16.29 36.19
N ASP A 121 -15.06 -15.54 37.10
CA ASP A 121 -14.76 -14.17 37.49
C ASP A 121 -13.32 -14.00 37.96
N LYS A 122 -12.63 -12.98 37.44
CA LYS A 122 -11.50 -12.33 38.12
C LYS A 122 -11.35 -10.89 37.64
N HIS A 123 -11.55 -9.97 38.57
CA HIS A 123 -11.19 -8.55 38.48
C HIS A 123 -9.89 -8.34 37.70
N LYS A 124 -10.00 -7.77 36.49
CA LYS A 124 -8.86 -7.23 35.75
C LYS A 124 -9.15 -5.80 35.32
N ARG A 125 -8.36 -4.93 35.96
CA ARG A 125 -8.11 -3.52 35.69
C ARG A 125 -7.95 -3.27 34.17
N GLY A 126 -8.93 -2.60 33.57
CA GLY A 126 -8.79 -1.66 32.45
C GLY A 126 -8.11 -2.14 31.16
N GLU A 127 -8.73 -3.04 30.42
CA GLU A 127 -8.57 -3.12 28.95
C GLU A 127 -9.67 -2.27 28.28
N GLN A 128 -9.51 -0.95 28.24
CA GLN A 128 -10.45 -0.02 27.55
C GLN A 128 -9.75 0.89 26.53
N GLY A 129 -8.81 0.35 25.75
CA GLY A 129 -8.13 1.11 24.68
C GLY A 129 -8.53 0.72 23.26
N SER A 130 -8.76 -0.58 23.02
CA SER A 130 -8.87 -1.15 21.67
C SER A 130 -10.28 -1.06 21.06
N ASN A 131 -11.33 -1.15 21.90
CA ASN A 131 -12.72 -1.11 21.43
C ASN A 131 -13.25 0.30 21.08
N SER A 132 -12.50 1.39 21.32
CA SER A 132 -13.07 2.74 21.33
C SER A 132 -12.88 3.55 20.03
N ILE A 133 -11.77 3.41 19.30
CA ILE A 133 -11.49 4.31 18.17
C ILE A 133 -12.35 3.97 16.94
N ASN A 134 -12.44 2.70 16.56
CA ASN A 134 -13.23 2.25 15.41
C ASN A 134 -14.75 2.39 15.62
N GLN A 135 -15.19 2.64 16.87
CA GLN A 135 -16.57 2.99 17.21
C GLN A 135 -16.82 4.50 17.13
N LEU A 136 -15.80 5.33 17.36
CA LEU A 136 -15.89 6.79 17.38
C LEU A 136 -15.57 7.44 16.03
N PHE A 137 -14.72 6.80 15.22
CA PHE A 137 -14.27 7.36 13.94
C PHE A 137 -14.24 6.30 12.84
N ASP A 138 -14.46 6.74 11.60
CA ASP A 138 -14.15 6.00 10.38
C ASP A 138 -13.23 6.82 9.46
N ILE A 139 -12.66 6.13 8.49
CA ILE A 139 -11.93 6.73 7.38
C ILE A 139 -12.50 6.20 6.07
N HIS A 140 -12.75 7.10 5.11
CA HIS A 140 -13.15 6.70 3.78
C HIS A 140 -11.95 6.06 3.06
N PRO A 141 -12.06 4.80 2.58
CA PRO A 141 -10.91 4.02 2.13
C PRO A 141 -10.21 4.58 0.89
N VAL A 142 -10.90 5.32 0.02
CA VAL A 142 -10.28 5.95 -1.17
C VAL A 142 -10.00 7.45 -0.98
N LYS A 143 -10.87 8.18 -0.28
CA LYS A 143 -10.79 9.64 -0.18
C LYS A 143 -9.93 10.12 0.99
N GLY A 144 -9.56 9.24 1.91
CA GLY A 144 -8.81 9.59 3.12
C GLY A 144 -9.55 10.56 4.07
N LEU A 145 -10.88 10.66 3.95
CA LEU A 145 -11.71 11.51 4.81
C LEU A 145 -12.00 10.80 6.13
N ILE A 146 -11.62 11.42 7.24
CA ILE A 146 -11.91 10.93 8.60
C ILE A 146 -13.17 11.62 9.11
N CYS A 147 -14.13 10.83 9.58
CA CYS A 147 -15.41 11.32 10.07
C CYS A 147 -15.75 10.72 11.45
N THR A 148 -16.62 11.41 12.19
CA THR A 148 -17.16 10.89 13.45
C THR A 148 -18.19 9.78 13.18
N LYS A 149 -18.24 8.76 14.01
CA LYS A 149 -19.28 7.71 13.99
C LYS A 149 -20.23 7.80 15.18
N ALA A 150 -19.82 8.51 16.22
CA ALA A 150 -20.58 8.72 17.44
C ALA A 150 -20.36 10.14 17.95
N LEU A 151 -21.18 10.55 18.92
CA LEU A 151 -20.94 11.76 19.67
C LEU A 151 -19.63 11.65 20.44
N LEU A 152 -18.90 12.77 20.48
CA LEU A 152 -17.71 12.89 21.28
C LEU A 152 -18.08 13.61 22.58
N ASP A 153 -17.30 13.37 23.62
CA ASP A 153 -17.47 14.00 24.92
C ASP A 153 -16.08 14.42 25.38
N ARG A 154 -15.83 15.74 25.42
CA ARG A 154 -14.52 16.28 25.74
C ARG A 154 -14.15 16.01 27.20
N GLU A 155 -15.13 16.03 28.11
CA GLU A 155 -14.93 15.74 29.52
C GLU A 155 -14.53 14.27 29.74
N GLN A 156 -14.99 13.35 28.88
CA GLN A 156 -14.51 11.96 28.86
C GLN A 156 -13.13 11.84 28.22
N ARG A 157 -12.94 12.45 27.05
CA ARG A 157 -11.66 12.37 26.32
C ARG A 157 -11.46 13.58 25.39
N ALA A 158 -10.53 14.45 25.78
CA ALA A 158 -10.23 15.66 25.03
C ALA A 158 -9.27 15.48 23.83
N SER A 159 -8.62 14.31 23.69
CA SER A 159 -7.66 14.06 22.61
C SER A 159 -7.60 12.59 22.16
N TYR A 160 -7.40 12.40 20.85
CA TYR A 160 -7.29 11.11 20.19
C TYR A 160 -6.05 11.10 19.30
N GLU A 161 -5.26 10.04 19.39
CA GLU A 161 -4.18 9.75 18.46
C GLU A 161 -4.66 8.63 17.55
N LEU A 162 -4.81 8.96 16.26
CA LEU A 162 -5.28 8.05 15.23
C LEU A 162 -4.08 7.62 14.39
N LEU A 163 -3.82 6.32 14.30
CA LEU A 163 -2.83 5.79 13.37
C LEU A 163 -3.52 5.48 12.05
N VAL A 164 -3.07 6.13 10.98
CA VAL A 164 -3.60 5.94 9.62
C VAL A 164 -2.57 5.17 8.80
N THR A 165 -3.02 4.09 8.15
CA THR A 165 -2.21 3.32 7.21
C THR A 165 -2.72 3.57 5.79
N ALA A 166 -1.80 3.89 4.88
CA ALA A 166 -2.04 3.93 3.44
C ALA A 166 -1.43 2.68 2.79
N ASN A 167 -2.16 2.03 1.90
CA ASN A 167 -1.75 0.80 1.22
C ASN A 167 -2.25 0.83 -0.23
N ASP A 168 -1.37 0.59 -1.19
CA ASP A 168 -1.62 0.55 -2.64
C ASP A 168 -2.11 -0.83 -3.16
N GLY A 169 -2.16 -1.83 -2.28
CA GLY A 169 -2.76 -3.14 -2.54
C GLY A 169 -1.88 -4.12 -3.30
N LYS A 170 -0.61 -3.81 -3.59
CA LYS A 170 0.27 -4.68 -4.41
C LYS A 170 1.75 -4.63 -4.03
N PHE A 171 2.10 -5.02 -2.80
CA PHE A 171 3.47 -5.47 -2.57
C PHE A 171 3.67 -6.84 -3.24
N GLU A 172 4.08 -6.87 -4.51
CA GLU A 172 4.65 -8.09 -5.10
C GLU A 172 6.16 -8.10 -4.83
N SER A 173 6.57 -9.00 -3.93
CA SER A 173 7.95 -9.26 -3.51
C SER A 173 8.77 -9.99 -4.56
#